data_AF-A0A7X7S6M7-F1
#
_entry.id   AF-A0A7X7S6M7-F1
#
_cell.length_a   1.000
_cell.length_b   1.000
_cell.length_c   1.000
_cell.angle_alpha   90.00
_cell.angle_beta   90.00
_cell.angle_gamma   90.00
#
_symmetry.space_group_name_H-M   'P 1'
#
loop_
_entity.id
_entity.type
_entity.pdbx_description
1 polymer ?
#
loop_
_entity_poly.entity_id
_entity_poly.type
_entity_poly.pdbx_seq_one_letter_code
_entity_poly.pdbx_strand_id
1 'polypeptide(L)'
;RAEAASHVERILERLPGRESDFLRTMAGLPPSARTLTRIADALGLAKPTDAGPTSQRLDAVRGIISRGKPYTFRHRAVEAYLTSDWPDLD
;
A
#
# COMPACT_ATOMS: atom_id res chain seq x y z
N ARG A 1 2.84 18.19 -12.36
CA ARG A 1 2.86 18.20 -10.88
C ARG A 1 1.51 17.80 -10.29
N ALA A 2 0.48 18.65 -10.42
CA ALA A 2 -0.81 18.43 -9.77
C ALA A 2 -1.57 17.21 -10.28
N GLU A 3 -1.50 16.90 -11.57
CA GLU A 3 -2.39 15.88 -12.16
C GLU A 3 -2.06 14.45 -11.70
N ALA A 4 -0.79 14.04 -11.72
CA ALA A 4 -0.37 12.71 -11.27
C ALA A 4 -0.57 12.52 -9.76
N ALA A 5 -0.20 13.51 -8.95
CA ALA A 5 -0.41 13.48 -7.50
C ALA A 5 -1.92 13.48 -7.16
N SER A 6 -2.70 14.36 -7.79
CA SER A 6 -4.17 14.40 -7.64
C SER A 6 -4.85 13.12 -8.11
N HIS A 7 -4.31 12.47 -9.15
CA HIS A 7 -4.80 11.18 -9.60
C HIS A 7 -4.55 10.09 -8.54
N VAL A 8 -3.35 10.02 -7.96
CA VAL A 8 -3.03 9.09 -6.87
C VAL A 8 -3.88 9.37 -5.64
N GLU A 9 -4.00 10.63 -5.24
CA GLU A 9 -4.84 11.06 -4.12
C GLU A 9 -6.29 10.60 -4.30
N ARG A 10 -6.88 10.84 -5.48
CA ARG A 10 -8.24 10.38 -5.80
C ARG A 10 -8.39 8.86 -5.79
N ILE A 11 -7.36 8.09 -6.15
CA ILE A 11 -7.38 6.64 -6.00
C ILE A 11 -7.46 6.28 -4.52
N LEU A 12 -6.59 6.86 -3.69
CA LEU A 12 -6.47 6.55 -2.27
C LEU A 12 -7.71 7.00 -1.47
N GLU A 13 -8.29 8.15 -1.78
CA GLU A 13 -9.51 8.66 -1.14
C GLU A 13 -10.73 7.75 -1.34
N ARG A 14 -10.74 6.95 -2.41
CA ARG A 14 -11.83 6.02 -2.73
C ARG A 14 -11.64 4.64 -2.10
N LEU A 15 -10.53 4.41 -1.38
CA LEU A 15 -10.28 3.16 -0.69
C LEU A 15 -11.04 3.12 0.64
N PRO A 16 -11.73 2.01 0.96
CA PRO A 16 -12.21 1.76 2.31
C PRO A 16 -11.08 1.81 3.33
N GLY A 17 -11.38 2.21 4.57
CA GLY A 17 -10.37 2.39 5.63
C GLY A 17 -9.38 1.23 5.75
N ARG A 18 -9.88 -0.02 5.77
CA ARG A 18 -9.03 -1.23 5.84
C ARG A 18 -8.01 -1.35 4.70
N GLU A 19 -8.36 -0.92 3.48
CA GLU A 19 -7.45 -0.93 2.33
C GLU A 19 -6.41 0.19 2.45
N SER A 20 -6.85 1.40 2.84
CA SER A 20 -5.98 2.55 3.07
C SER A 20 -4.95 2.28 4.18
N ASP A 21 -5.41 1.77 5.32
CA ASP A 21 -4.57 1.43 6.48
C ASP A 21 -3.51 0.39 6.12
N PHE A 22 -3.89 -0.63 5.34
CA PHE A 22 -2.96 -1.64 4.86
C PHE A 22 -1.86 -1.02 3.99
N LEU A 23 -2.21 -0.16 3.02
CA LEU A 23 -1.22 0.46 2.13
C LEU A 23 -0.29 1.41 2.88
N ARG A 24 -0.82 2.22 3.80
CA ARG A 24 -0.01 3.12 4.64
C ARG A 24 0.94 2.35 5.54
N THR A 25 0.44 1.29 6.17
CA THR A 25 1.27 0.41 7.01
C THR A 25 2.36 -0.28 6.18
N MET A 26 2.02 -0.81 5.01
CA MET A 26 2.98 -1.41 4.08
C MET A 26 4.04 -0.40 3.61
N ALA A 27 3.64 0.84 3.30
CA ALA A 27 4.55 1.90 2.88
C ALA A 27 5.56 2.25 3.98
N GLY A 28 5.12 2.27 5.25
CA GLY A 28 5.99 2.51 6.41
C GLY A 28 7.01 1.39 6.70
N LEU A 29 6.90 0.23 6.04
CA LEU A 29 7.88 -0.85 6.19
C LEU A 29 8.97 -0.78 5.09
N PRO A 30 10.22 -1.13 5.42
CA PRO A 30 11.27 -1.33 4.41
C PRO A 30 10.82 -2.34 3.35
N PRO A 31 11.15 -2.16 2.06
CA PRO A 31 10.69 -3.04 0.98
C PRO A 31 10.93 -4.53 1.24
N SER A 32 12.10 -4.89 1.79
CA SER A 32 12.45 -6.28 2.15
C SER A 32 11.59 -6.88 3.26
N ALA A 33 10.96 -6.05 4.09
CA ALA A 33 10.15 -6.47 5.23
C ALA A 33 8.65 -6.55 4.94
N ARG A 34 8.19 -6.11 3.76
CA ARG A 34 6.77 -6.04 3.37
C ARG A 34 6.18 -7.42 3.11
N THR A 35 6.02 -8.20 4.15
CA THR A 35 5.36 -9.52 4.11
C THR A 35 3.98 -9.39 4.74
N LEU A 36 3.03 -10.27 4.38
CA LEU A 36 1.69 -10.26 4.97
C LEU A 36 1.74 -10.31 6.51
N THR A 37 2.62 -11.14 7.07
CA THR A 37 2.82 -11.27 8.51
C THR A 37 3.27 -9.96 9.15
N ARG A 38 4.28 -9.30 8.59
CA ARG A 38 4.79 -8.03 9.15
C ARG A 38 3.77 -6.89 9.03
N ILE A 39 3.04 -6.84 7.93
CA ILE A 39 2.00 -5.82 7.73
C ILE A 39 0.84 -6.05 8.71
N ALA A 40 0.41 -7.31 8.88
CA ALA A 40 -0.66 -7.64 9.82
C ALA A 40 -0.28 -7.36 11.28
N ASP A 41 0.97 -7.64 11.66
CA ASP A 41 1.53 -7.32 12.97
C ASP A 41 1.53 -5.81 13.23
N ALA A 42 2.02 -5.01 12.25
CA ALA A 42 2.00 -3.56 12.33
C ALA A 42 0.58 -2.94 12.33
N LEU A 43 -0.40 -3.63 11.75
CA LEU A 43 -1.83 -3.28 11.84
C LEU A 43 -2.47 -3.66 13.19
N GLY A 44 -1.76 -4.34 14.08
CA GLY A 44 -2.30 -4.82 15.36
C GLY A 44 -3.33 -5.94 15.20
N LEU A 45 -3.28 -6.70 14.12
CA LEU A 45 -4.21 -7.81 13.89
C LEU A 45 -3.82 -9.03 14.73
N ALA A 46 -4.83 -9.72 15.27
CA ALA A 46 -4.61 -10.92 16.06
C ALA A 46 -3.97 -12.07 15.25
N LYS A 47 -4.28 -12.18 13.96
CA LYS A 47 -3.69 -13.20 13.07
C LYS A 47 -3.29 -12.61 11.72
N PRO A 48 -2.15 -13.04 11.14
CA PRO A 48 -1.73 -12.62 9.79
C PRO A 48 -2.77 -12.87 8.69
N THR A 49 -3.55 -13.95 8.82
CA THR A 49 -4.60 -14.32 7.86
C THR A 49 -5.74 -13.32 7.81
N ASP A 50 -5.94 -12.51 8.85
CA ASP A 50 -7.00 -11.50 8.91
C ASP A 50 -6.73 -10.34 7.94
N ALA A 51 -5.47 -10.16 7.52
CA ALA A 51 -5.07 -9.25 6.45
C ALA A 51 -5.20 -9.85 5.04
N GLY A 52 -5.47 -11.16 4.93
CA GLY A 52 -5.53 -11.92 3.68
C GLY A 52 -6.54 -11.36 2.69
N PRO A 53 -7.83 -11.20 3.06
CA PRO A 53 -8.86 -10.66 2.16
C PRO A 53 -8.55 -9.23 1.67
N THR A 54 -7.99 -8.37 2.53
CA THR A 54 -7.60 -7.01 2.16
C THR A 54 -6.45 -7.03 1.16
N SER A 55 -5.38 -7.79 1.43
CA SER A 55 -4.24 -7.88 0.50
C SER A 55 -4.65 -8.48 -0.84
N GLN A 56 -5.52 -9.50 -0.86
CA GLN A 56 -6.05 -10.08 -2.09
C GLN A 56 -6.84 -9.06 -2.92
N ARG A 57 -7.66 -8.23 -2.28
CA ARG A 57 -8.44 -7.20 -2.99
C ARG A 57 -7.55 -6.11 -3.56
N LEU A 58 -6.55 -5.66 -2.79
CA LEU A 58 -5.55 -4.67 -3.23
C LEU A 58 -4.74 -5.17 -4.44
N ASP A 59 -4.52 -6.48 -4.53
CA ASP A 59 -3.81 -7.12 -5.63
C ASP A 59 -4.71 -7.36 -6.85
N ALA A 60 -5.76 -8.16 -6.68
CA ALA A 60 -6.55 -8.70 -7.80
C ALA A 60 -7.66 -7.75 -8.30
N VAL A 61 -8.21 -6.90 -7.44
CA VAL A 61 -9.33 -6.01 -7.79
C VAL A 61 -8.85 -4.59 -8.00
N ARG A 62 -8.01 -4.07 -7.09
CA ARG A 62 -7.49 -2.71 -7.17
C ARG A 62 -6.25 -2.59 -8.05
N GLY A 63 -5.46 -3.65 -8.19
CA GLY A 63 -4.22 -3.61 -8.95
C GLY A 63 -3.18 -2.64 -8.37
N ILE A 64 -3.18 -2.40 -7.06
CA ILE A 64 -2.28 -1.44 -6.41
C ILE A 64 -0.98 -2.10 -5.93
N ILE A 65 -1.07 -3.34 -5.43
CA ILE A 65 0.09 -4.10 -4.92
C ILE A 65 0.27 -5.41 -5.68
N SER A 66 1.45 -6.00 -5.58
CA SER A 66 1.73 -7.39 -5.98
C SER A 66 2.09 -8.21 -4.74
N ARG A 67 1.42 -9.35 -4.53
CA ARG A 67 1.57 -10.19 -3.32
C ARG A 67 2.77 -11.16 -3.34
N GLY A 68 3.93 -10.73 -3.84
CA GLY A 68 5.17 -11.52 -3.86
C GLY A 68 5.75 -11.82 -2.47
N LYS A 69 6.99 -12.30 -2.39
CA LYS A 69 7.76 -12.33 -1.13
C LYS A 69 9.06 -11.56 -1.34
N PRO A 70 9.10 -10.24 -1.08
CA PRO A 70 8.10 -9.39 -0.41
C PRO A 70 6.99 -8.83 -1.33
N TYR A 71 6.01 -8.15 -0.73
CA TYR A 71 4.96 -7.40 -1.42
C TYR A 71 5.56 -6.10 -2.00
N THR A 72 5.09 -5.70 -3.17
CA THR A 72 5.53 -4.48 -3.85
C THR A 72 4.34 -3.63 -4.31
N PHE A 73 4.54 -2.33 -4.50
CA PHE A 73 3.57 -1.50 -5.19
C PHE A 73 3.70 -1.73 -6.70
N ARG A 74 2.57 -1.82 -7.41
CA ARG A 74 2.55 -1.91 -8.88
C ARG A 74 2.81 -0.55 -9.54
N HIS A 75 2.47 0.52 -8.84
CA HIS A 75 2.62 1.88 -9.33
C HIS A 75 3.59 2.66 -8.45
N ARG A 76 4.75 3.04 -9.02
CA ARG A 76 5.77 3.83 -8.34
C ARG A 76 5.23 5.15 -7.77
N ALA A 77 4.30 5.79 -8.47
CA ALA A 77 3.68 7.03 -8.00
C ALA A 77 2.89 6.81 -6.69
N VAL A 78 2.18 5.70 -6.55
CA VAL A 78 1.45 5.39 -5.31
C VAL A 78 2.42 5.16 -4.16
N GLU A 79 3.50 4.41 -4.40
CA GLU A 79 4.55 4.19 -3.42
C GLU A 79 5.21 5.50 -2.98
N ALA A 80 5.64 6.33 -3.92
CA ALA A 80 6.29 7.61 -3.65
C ALA A 80 5.36 8.56 -2.89
N TYR A 81 4.07 8.60 -3.23
CA TYR A 81 3.09 9.42 -2.52
C TYR A 81 2.90 8.97 -1.07
N LEU A 82 2.88 7.65 -0.82
CA LEU A 82 2.67 7.08 0.51
C LEU A 82 3.93 7.09 1.41
N THR A 83 5.12 7.11 0.82
CA THR A 83 6.41 7.14 1.53
C THR A 83 6.96 8.54 1.71
N SER A 84 6.28 9.55 1.17
CA SER A 84 6.78 10.93 1.05
C SER A 84 8.08 11.05 0.24
N ASP A 85 8.53 9.99 -0.44
CA ASP A 85 9.61 10.00 -1.44
C ASP A 85 9.12 10.51 -2.80
N TRP A 86 8.09 11.36 -2.81
CA TRP A 86 7.65 11.99 -4.03
C TRP A 86 8.78 12.88 -4.54
N PRO A 87 9.19 12.77 -5.82
CA PRO A 87 10.33 13.53 -6.31
C PRO A 87 10.00 15.03 -6.24
N ASP A 88 10.65 15.71 -5.30
CA ASP A 88 10.83 17.16 -5.29
C ASP A 88 11.83 17.50 -6.40
N LEU A 89 11.33 17.51 -7.63
CA LEU A 89 12.03 18.11 -8.75
C LEU A 89 11.48 19.53 -8.88
N ASP A 90 12.20 20.47 -8.26
CA ASP A 90 12.14 21.89 -8.58
C ASP A 90 12.48 22.13 -10.06
#